data_AF-A0A3C2AKT0-F1
#
_entry.id   AF-A0A3C2AKT0-F1
#
_cell.length_a   1.000
_cell.length_b   1.000
_cell.length_c   1.000
_cell.angle_alpha   90.00
_cell.angle_beta   90.00
_cell.angle_gamma   90.00
#
_symmetry.space_group_name_H-M   'P 1'
#
loop_
_entity.id
_entity.type
_entity.pdbx_description
1 polymer ?
#
loop_
_entity_poly.entity_id
_entity_poly.type
_entity_poly.pdbx_seq_one_letter_code
_entity_poly.pdbx_strand_id
1 'polypeptide(L)'
;MSTKEIHGLFGDEEILLASAKKLVAKGVHVKDVFSPFPIHGIDPVIGVPPTRLHIAGFIYGLVGMGLALFMFWFTLIMDWPMNIGGKPNFSLLQNLPAFIPVTFEMTVFCAAHGMCVTYFIRN
;
A
#
# COMPACT_ATOMS: atom_id res chain seq x y z
N MET A 1 33.71 -18.33 -6.22
CA MET A 1 33.24 -19.62 -5.64
C MET A 1 31.80 -19.81 -6.07
N SER A 2 31.46 -20.97 -6.65
CA SER A 2 30.07 -21.28 -7.01
C SER A 2 29.29 -21.63 -5.74
N THR A 3 28.30 -20.82 -5.38
CA THR A 3 27.34 -21.14 -4.32
C THR A 3 26.53 -22.36 -4.76
N LYS A 4 26.40 -23.36 -3.89
CA LYS A 4 25.51 -24.52 -4.13
C LYS A 4 24.19 -24.24 -3.43
N GLU A 5 23.10 -24.20 -4.19
CA GLU A 5 21.74 -24.07 -3.68
C GLU A 5 21.03 -25.44 -3.75
N ILE A 6 20.15 -25.71 -2.76
CA ILE A 6 19.37 -26.95 -2.70
C ILE A 6 17.90 -26.57 -2.90
N HIS A 7 17.25 -27.17 -3.90
CA HIS A 7 15.82 -26.96 -4.17
C HIS A 7 15.04 -28.21 -3.77
N GLY A 8 14.12 -28.06 -2.81
CA GLY A 8 13.16 -29.10 -2.44
C GLY A 8 11.86 -28.96 -3.22
N LEU A 9 11.46 -29.99 -3.96
CA LEU A 9 10.17 -30.04 -4.64
C LEU A 9 9.14 -30.77 -3.77
N PHE A 10 7.97 -30.16 -3.60
CA PHE A 10 6.86 -30.71 -2.82
C PHE A 10 5.61 -30.79 -3.71
N GLY A 11 4.81 -31.84 -3.50
CA GLY A 11 3.55 -32.03 -4.22
C GLY A 11 2.31 -31.54 -3.46
N ASP A 12 2.47 -31.14 -2.19
CA ASP A 12 1.37 -30.80 -1.29
C ASP A 12 1.79 -29.68 -0.33
N GLU A 13 0.86 -28.76 -0.03
CA GLU A 13 1.11 -27.57 0.79
C GLU A 13 1.33 -27.89 2.27
N GLU A 14 0.63 -28.88 2.82
CA GLU A 14 0.75 -29.27 4.23
C GLU A 14 2.11 -29.92 4.48
N ILE A 15 2.55 -30.76 3.54
CA ILE A 15 3.88 -31.40 3.58
C ILE A 15 4.98 -30.34 3.50
N LEU A 16 4.82 -29.34 2.61
CA LEU A 16 5.75 -28.21 2.49
C LEU A 16 5.85 -27.44 3.80
N LEU A 17 4.70 -27.03 4.38
CA LEU A 17 4.65 -26.25 5.62
C LEU A 17 5.26 -27.03 6.80
N ALA A 18 4.92 -28.31 6.96
CA ALA A 18 5.48 -29.16 8.01
C ALA A 18 6.99 -29.37 7.84
N SER A 19 7.47 -29.52 6.60
CA SER A 19 8.89 -29.67 6.29
C SER A 19 9.67 -28.38 6.52
N ALA A 20 9.12 -27.22 6.13
CA ALA A 20 9.70 -25.91 6.41
C ALA A 20 9.88 -25.68 7.92
N LYS A 21 8.86 -25.98 8.73
CA LYS A 21 8.95 -25.90 10.20
C LYS A 21 10.08 -26.78 10.76
N LYS A 22 10.22 -28.01 10.27
CA LYS A 22 11.30 -28.92 10.69
C LYS A 22 12.68 -28.42 10.29
N LEU A 23 12.83 -27.82 9.10
CA LEU A 23 14.10 -27.27 8.63
C LEU A 23 14.52 -26.05 9.46
N VAL A 24 13.60 -25.12 9.69
CA VAL A 24 13.86 -23.93 10.51
C VAL A 24 14.17 -24.31 11.96
N ALA A 25 13.45 -25.29 12.53
CA ALA A 25 13.73 -25.81 13.87
C ALA A 25 15.12 -26.48 13.99
N LYS A 26 15.67 -26.99 12.88
CA LYS A 26 17.04 -27.53 12.81
C LYS A 26 18.10 -26.46 12.54
N GLY A 27 17.72 -25.19 12.50
CA GLY A 27 18.62 -24.05 12.25
C GLY A 27 18.98 -23.86 10.77
N VAL A 28 18.28 -24.52 9.84
CA VAL A 28 18.48 -24.31 8.41
C VAL A 28 17.72 -23.05 7.99
N HIS A 29 18.44 -22.06 7.47
CA HIS A 29 17.82 -20.85 6.94
C HIS A 29 17.22 -21.13 5.55
N VAL A 30 15.89 -21.07 5.47
CA VAL A 30 15.17 -21.12 4.19
C VAL A 30 15.23 -19.72 3.57
N LYS A 31 15.77 -19.62 2.35
CA LYS A 31 15.95 -18.36 1.62
C LYS A 31 14.62 -17.87 1.03
N ASP A 32 13.98 -18.71 0.21
CA ASP A 32 12.73 -18.39 -0.48
C ASP A 32 11.84 -19.64 -0.60
N VAL A 33 10.53 -19.43 -0.72
CA VAL A 33 9.54 -20.47 -1.00
C VAL A 33 8.70 -20.03 -2.18
N PHE A 34 8.66 -20.85 -3.23
CA PHE A 34 7.86 -20.59 -4.43
C PHE A 34 6.62 -21.46 -4.41
N SER A 35 5.45 -20.84 -4.57
CA SER A 35 4.15 -21.52 -4.62
C SER A 35 3.26 -20.86 -5.68
N PRO A 36 2.43 -21.62 -6.42
CA PRO A 36 1.49 -21.05 -7.39
C PRO A 36 0.33 -20.28 -6.73
N PHE A 37 0.16 -20.38 -5.41
CA PHE A 37 -0.86 -19.69 -4.63
C PHE A 37 -0.33 -19.32 -3.22
N PRO A 38 -0.97 -18.39 -2.50
CA PRO A 38 -0.58 -18.02 -1.15
C PRO A 38 -0.78 -19.19 -0.16
N ILE A 39 0.29 -19.65 0.48
CA ILE A 39 0.23 -20.66 1.55
C ILE A 39 0.08 -19.93 2.87
N HIS A 40 -1.07 -20.08 3.53
CA HIS A 40 -1.32 -19.40 4.79
C HIS A 40 -0.38 -19.87 5.91
N GLY A 41 0.28 -18.90 6.56
CA GLY A 41 1.15 -19.19 7.71
C GLY A 41 2.56 -19.67 7.37
N ILE A 42 2.98 -19.59 6.09
CA ILE A 42 4.38 -19.84 5.73
C ILE A 42 5.28 -18.67 6.17
N ASP A 43 4.85 -17.42 6.02
CA ASP A 43 5.67 -16.22 6.28
C ASP A 43 6.29 -16.19 7.70
N PRO A 44 5.54 -16.50 8.79
CA PRO A 44 6.11 -16.54 10.13
C PRO A 44 7.07 -17.71 10.34
N VAL A 45 6.94 -18.80 9.56
CA VAL A 45 7.82 -19.97 9.64
C VAL A 45 9.17 -19.65 9.01
N ILE A 46 9.18 -19.03 7.83
CA ILE A 46 10.42 -18.63 7.13
C ILE A 46 11.04 -17.35 7.70
N GLY A 47 10.31 -16.62 8.55
CA GLY A 47 10.80 -15.41 9.21
C GLY A 47 10.76 -14.17 8.34
N VAL A 48 9.81 -14.08 7.41
CA VAL A 48 9.65 -12.89 6.57
C VAL A 48 9.13 -11.74 7.44
N PRO A 49 9.80 -10.57 7.42
CA PRO A 49 9.34 -9.42 8.19
C PRO A 49 8.03 -8.86 7.63
N PRO A 50 7.16 -8.26 8.47
CA PRO A 50 5.90 -7.68 8.03
C PRO A 50 6.13 -6.54 7.02
N THR A 51 5.26 -6.47 6.01
CA THR A 51 5.35 -5.45 4.97
C THR A 51 4.92 -4.08 5.50
N ARG A 52 5.60 -3.02 5.05
CA ARG A 52 5.30 -1.62 5.42
C ARG A 52 4.41 -0.90 4.40
N LEU A 53 3.77 -1.65 3.50
CA LEU A 53 2.99 -1.08 2.39
C LEU A 53 1.77 -0.29 2.88
N HIS A 54 1.16 -0.72 3.99
CA HIS A 54 0.05 -0.03 4.62
C HIS A 54 0.43 1.37 5.12
N ILE A 55 1.64 1.55 5.67
CA ILE A 55 2.15 2.86 6.10
C ILE A 55 2.34 3.77 4.88
N ALA A 56 2.93 3.24 3.80
CA ALA A 56 3.11 3.99 2.56
C ALA A 56 1.75 4.44 1.99
N GLY A 57 0.77 3.55 1.94
CA GLY A 57 -0.60 3.85 1.49
C GLY A 57 -1.26 4.98 2.29
N PHE A 58 -1.09 4.97 3.62
CA PHE A 58 -1.60 6.04 4.47
C PHE A 58 -0.97 7.40 4.15
N ILE A 59 0.35 7.44 3.96
CA ILE A 59 1.08 8.66 3.60
C ILE A 59 0.62 9.18 2.23
N TYR A 60 0.47 8.31 1.23
CA TYR A 60 -0.01 8.70 -0.09
C TYR A 60 -1.45 9.23 -0.06
N GLY A 61 -2.32 8.64 0.75
CA GLY A 61 -3.67 9.15 0.98
C GLY A 61 -3.66 10.56 1.58
N LEU A 62 -2.86 10.80 2.62
CA LEU A 62 -2.72 12.13 3.23
C LEU A 62 -2.21 13.18 2.23
N VAL A 63 -1.25 12.81 1.37
CA VAL A 63 -0.75 13.68 0.31
C VAL A 63 -1.86 13.98 -0.70
N GLY A 64 -2.64 12.99 -1.13
CA GLY A 64 -3.77 13.18 -2.05
C GLY A 64 -4.86 14.09 -1.47
N MET A 65 -5.22 13.88 -0.20
CA MET A 65 -6.16 14.74 0.51
C MET A 65 -5.65 16.19 0.62
N GLY A 66 -4.39 16.36 1.04
CA GLY A 66 -3.76 17.66 1.17
C GLY A 66 -3.67 18.41 -0.16
N LEU A 67 -3.30 17.71 -1.23
CA LEU A 67 -3.22 18.28 -2.58
C LEU A 67 -4.59 18.75 -3.08
N ALA A 68 -5.65 17.96 -2.87
CA ALA A 68 -6.99 18.34 -3.30
C ALA A 68 -7.51 19.57 -2.53
N LEU A 69 -7.35 19.60 -1.20
CA LEU A 69 -7.75 20.75 -0.39
C LEU A 69 -6.94 22.01 -0.72
N PHE A 70 -5.63 21.85 -0.94
CA PHE A 70 -4.76 22.94 -1.37
C PHE A 70 -5.18 23.48 -2.74
N MET A 71 -5.51 22.61 -3.69
CA MET A 71 -5.99 23.00 -5.02
C MET A 71 -7.27 23.83 -4.92
N PHE A 72 -8.26 23.40 -4.13
CA PHE A 72 -9.51 24.14 -3.97
C PHE A 72 -9.32 25.47 -3.25
N TRP A 73 -8.50 25.50 -2.20
CA TRP A 73 -8.17 26.73 -1.50
C TRP A 73 -7.47 27.74 -2.41
N PHE A 74 -6.49 27.27 -3.19
CA PHE A 74 -5.74 28.13 -4.10
C PHE A 74 -6.63 28.67 -5.23
N THR A 75 -7.32 27.80 -5.96
CA THR A 75 -8.03 28.20 -7.20
C THR A 75 -9.35 28.93 -6.94
N LEU A 76 -10.19 28.41 -6.03
CA LEU A 76 -11.58 28.88 -5.89
C LEU A 76 -11.75 29.99 -4.84
N ILE A 77 -10.73 30.21 -4.01
CA ILE A 77 -10.81 31.16 -2.89
C ILE A 77 -9.72 32.23 -3.02
N MET A 78 -8.46 31.84 -3.20
CA MET A 78 -7.36 32.80 -3.22
C MET A 78 -7.14 33.46 -4.59
N ASP A 79 -7.10 32.66 -5.66
CA ASP A 79 -6.76 33.14 -7.01
C ASP A 79 -7.95 33.82 -7.69
N TRP A 80 -9.07 33.09 -7.83
CA TRP A 80 -10.27 33.64 -8.47
C TRP A 80 -11.57 33.30 -7.73
N PRO A 81 -11.94 34.09 -6.71
CA PRO A 81 -13.17 33.88 -5.96
C PRO A 81 -14.40 34.30 -6.77
N MET A 82 -14.95 33.36 -7.54
CA MET A 82 -16.18 33.55 -8.32
C MET A 82 -17.42 33.25 -7.48
N ASN A 83 -18.48 34.05 -7.66
CA ASN A 83 -19.79 33.72 -7.12
C ASN A 83 -20.55 32.83 -8.12
N ILE A 84 -20.59 31.52 -7.85
CA ILE A 84 -21.29 30.54 -8.68
C ILE A 84 -22.47 29.97 -7.87
N GLY A 85 -23.69 30.29 -8.29
CA GLY A 85 -24.91 29.78 -7.66
C GLY A 85 -25.12 30.24 -6.22
N GLY A 86 -24.51 31.36 -5.80
CA GLY A 86 -24.62 31.89 -4.44
C GLY A 86 -23.86 31.10 -3.38
N LYS A 87 -22.98 30.17 -3.78
CA LYS A 87 -22.20 29.36 -2.84
C LYS A 87 -21.16 30.22 -2.11
N PRO A 88 -20.92 29.97 -0.81
CA PRO A 88 -19.90 30.69 -0.07
C PRO A 88 -18.51 30.43 -0.69
N ASN A 89 -17.77 31.49 -0.99
CA ASN A 89 -16.44 31.42 -1.61
C ASN A 89 -15.35 32.18 -0.83
N PHE A 90 -15.68 32.67 0.37
CA PHE A 90 -14.77 33.47 1.21
C PHE A 90 -13.84 32.61 2.08
N SER A 91 -14.24 31.38 2.38
CA SER A 91 -13.47 30.45 3.24
C SER A 91 -13.69 29.01 2.82
N LEU A 92 -12.61 28.22 2.89
CA LEU A 92 -12.60 26.79 2.56
C LEU A 92 -13.61 26.02 3.40
N LEU A 93 -13.75 26.41 4.68
CA LEU A 93 -14.61 25.69 5.62
C LEU A 93 -16.10 25.85 5.27
N GLN A 94 -16.51 27.00 4.76
CA GLN A 94 -17.91 27.27 4.45
C GLN A 94 -18.40 26.50 3.21
N ASN A 95 -17.51 26.25 2.24
CA ASN A 95 -17.82 25.50 1.03
C ASN A 95 -17.31 24.05 1.04
N LEU A 96 -16.76 23.61 2.17
CA LEU A 96 -16.15 22.29 2.32
C LEU A 96 -17.04 21.14 1.84
N PRO A 97 -18.36 21.11 2.11
CA PRO A 97 -19.22 20.01 1.67
C PRO A 97 -19.21 19.77 0.15
N ALA A 98 -18.99 20.82 -0.65
CA ALA A 98 -18.91 20.71 -2.11
C ALA A 98 -17.59 20.06 -2.58
N PHE A 99 -16.53 20.12 -1.77
CA PHE A 99 -15.20 19.62 -2.11
C PHE A 99 -14.95 18.18 -1.64
N ILE A 100 -15.69 17.72 -0.64
CA ILE A 100 -15.54 16.37 -0.06
C ILE A 100 -15.51 15.25 -1.11
N PRO A 101 -16.43 15.18 -2.11
CA PRO A 101 -16.41 14.10 -3.09
C PRO A 101 -15.09 14.04 -3.87
N VAL A 102 -14.60 15.18 -4.34
CA VAL A 102 -13.35 15.22 -5.12
C VAL A 102 -12.12 14.97 -4.23
N THR A 103 -12.11 15.51 -3.01
CA THR A 103 -11.04 15.23 -2.03
C THR A 103 -10.99 13.74 -1.69
N PHE A 104 -12.13 13.08 -1.54
CA PHE A 104 -12.22 11.64 -1.34
C PHE A 104 -11.62 10.87 -2.53
N GLU A 105 -12.05 11.16 -3.75
CA GLU A 105 -11.54 10.50 -4.95
C GLU A 105 -10.03 10.68 -5.11
N MET A 106 -9.50 11.89 -4.86
CA MET A 106 -8.04 12.14 -4.91
C MET A 106 -7.27 11.37 -3.83
N THR A 107 -7.85 11.24 -2.63
CA THR A 107 -7.24 10.44 -1.55
C THR A 107 -7.13 8.97 -1.98
N VAL A 108 -8.21 8.39 -2.51
CA VAL A 108 -8.24 7.00 -2.98
C VAL A 108 -7.30 6.81 -4.17
N PHE A 109 -7.32 7.72 -5.13
CA PHE A 109 -6.46 7.68 -6.32
C PHE A 109 -4.98 7.64 -5.95
N CYS A 110 -4.52 8.59 -5.13
CA CYS A 110 -3.12 8.67 -4.71
C CYS A 110 -2.71 7.47 -3.86
N ALA A 111 -3.57 7.04 -2.92
CA ALA A 111 -3.30 5.88 -2.08
C ALA A 111 -3.14 4.59 -2.92
N ALA A 112 -4.08 4.30 -3.82
CA ALA A 112 -4.06 3.09 -4.63
C ALA A 112 -2.86 3.04 -5.57
N HIS A 113 -2.66 4.08 -6.39
CA HIS A 113 -1.57 4.10 -7.36
C HIS A 113 -0.20 4.16 -6.67
N GLY A 114 -0.08 4.92 -5.57
CA GLY A 114 1.15 4.98 -4.79
C GLY A 114 1.53 3.62 -4.21
N MET A 115 0.55 2.87 -3.67
CA MET A 115 0.80 1.50 -3.18
C MET A 115 1.21 0.55 -4.31
N CYS A 116 0.53 0.59 -5.47
CA CYS A 116 0.87 -0.26 -6.61
C CYS A 116 2.29 -0.01 -7.12
N VAL A 117 2.67 1.26 -7.29
CA VAL A 117 4.02 1.64 -7.73
C VAL A 117 5.07 1.20 -6.72
N THR A 118 4.84 1.45 -5.43
CA THR A 118 5.76 1.05 -4.35
C THR A 118 5.91 -0.46 -4.25
N TYR A 119 4.83 -1.20 -4.47
CA TYR A 119 4.88 -2.66 -4.56
C TYR A 119 5.82 -3.10 -5.69
N PHE A 120 5.65 -2.60 -6.91
CA PHE A 120 6.51 -3.00 -8.04
C PHE A 120 7.98 -2.58 -7.93
N ILE A 121 8.29 -1.49 -7.23
CA ILE A 121 9.68 -1.03 -7.05
C ILE A 121 10.40 -1.79 -5.93
N ARG A 122 9.67 -2.23 -4.90
CA ARG A 122 10.26 -2.80 -3.69
C ARG A 122 10.31 -4.33 -3.68
N ASN A 123 9.43 -4.99 -4.44
CA ASN A 123 9.42 -6.45 -4.61
C ASN A 123 10.56 -6.90 -5.53
#